data_AF-G4RM65-F1
#
_entry.id   AF-G4RM65-F1
#
_cell.length_a   1.000
_cell.length_b   1.000
_cell.length_c   1.000
_cell.angle_alpha   90.00
_cell.angle_beta   90.00
_cell.angle_gamma   90.00
#
_symmetry.space_group_name_H-M   'P 1'
#
loop_
_entity.id
_entity.type
_entity.pdbx_description
1 polymer ?
#
loop_
_entity_poly.entity_id
_entity_poly.type
_entity_poly.pdbx_seq_one_letter_code
_entity_poly.pdbx_strand_id
1 'polypeptide(L)'
;MDLLSIVDTLCQIKRIGWLQRGVDNAENVCQHSVLVALLAGELAAEAKRYGMNIDPAEAVAVGLIHDIAEAELGHPGNGLRSTIPWDQIELETFERLYPHLADLFAKYRRGEGDLGRLVNFADKLATLIRACSYARRGYPTDDLVRAFVDRLSRYPEPYPQLLKRYLAEYCPSVQL
;
A
#
# COMPACT_ATOMS: atom_id res chain seq x y z
N MET A 1 -9.98 16.44 -12.65
CA MET A 1 -9.29 15.63 -13.68
C MET A 1 -10.29 14.60 -14.19
N ASP A 2 -10.23 14.19 -15.45
CA ASP A 2 -11.00 13.01 -15.91
C ASP A 2 -10.29 11.71 -15.50
N LEU A 3 -10.97 10.57 -15.66
CA LEU A 3 -10.46 9.26 -15.23
C LEU A 3 -9.18 8.85 -15.97
N LEU A 4 -9.06 9.15 -17.27
CA LEU A 4 -7.86 8.82 -18.04
C LEU A 4 -6.67 9.64 -17.53
N SER A 5 -6.87 10.95 -17.32
CA SER A 5 -5.86 11.84 -16.78
C SER A 5 -5.40 11.43 -15.38
N ILE A 6 -6.30 10.95 -14.51
CA ILE A 6 -5.93 10.41 -13.19
C ILE A 6 -4.98 9.22 -13.36
N VAL A 7 -5.38 8.20 -14.13
CA VAL A 7 -4.59 6.98 -14.31
C VAL A 7 -3.25 7.28 -14.96
N ASP A 8 -3.23 8.05 -16.06
CA ASP A 8 -2.00 8.42 -16.75
C ASP A 8 -1.03 9.13 -15.81
N THR A 9 -1.52 10.03 -14.97
CA THR A 9 -0.70 10.76 -13.99
C THR A 9 -0.10 9.81 -12.95
N LEU A 10 -0.90 8.92 -12.35
CA LEU A 10 -0.43 7.94 -11.38
C LEU A 10 0.62 6.99 -11.97
N CYS A 11 0.49 6.61 -13.25
CA CYS A 11 1.47 5.76 -13.93
C CYS A 11 2.75 6.52 -14.34
N GLN A 12 2.81 7.85 -14.22
CA GLN A 12 4.04 8.63 -14.37
C GLN A 12 4.71 9.01 -13.04
N ILE A 13 3.95 9.11 -11.94
CA ILE A 13 4.51 9.49 -10.63
C ILE A 13 5.32 8.32 -10.05
N LYS A 14 6.63 8.50 -9.95
CA LYS A 14 7.54 7.57 -9.25
C LYS A 14 7.39 7.73 -7.73
N ARG A 15 7.37 6.63 -6.99
CA ARG A 15 7.35 6.70 -5.52
C ARG A 15 8.68 7.24 -4.99
N ILE A 16 8.65 8.49 -4.51
CA ILE A 16 9.83 9.29 -4.14
C ILE A 16 10.77 8.59 -3.15
N GLY A 17 10.25 7.76 -2.25
CA GLY A 17 11.06 7.03 -1.27
C GLY A 17 12.10 6.11 -1.93
N TRP A 18 11.81 5.53 -3.09
CA TRP A 18 12.77 4.72 -3.84
C TRP A 18 13.79 5.55 -4.60
N LEU A 19 13.36 6.68 -5.18
CA LEU A 19 14.27 7.63 -5.82
C LEU A 19 15.31 8.16 -4.82
N GLN A 20 14.89 8.47 -3.59
CA GLN A 20 15.77 8.87 -2.50
C GLN A 20 16.80 7.80 -2.08
N ARG A 21 16.58 6.53 -2.47
CA ARG A 21 17.51 5.41 -2.27
C ARG A 21 18.37 5.11 -3.51
N GLY A 22 18.30 5.97 -4.53
CA GLY A 22 19.04 5.81 -5.77
C GLY A 22 18.45 4.78 -6.73
N VAL A 23 17.19 4.39 -6.56
CA VAL A 23 16.52 3.45 -7.47
C VAL A 23 16.06 4.18 -8.73
N ASP A 24 16.86 4.16 -9.79
CA ASP A 24 16.57 4.92 -11.02
C ASP A 24 15.26 4.48 -11.70
N ASN A 25 15.02 3.17 -11.78
CA ASN A 25 13.76 2.61 -12.26
C ASN A 25 12.83 2.25 -11.09
N ALA A 26 12.52 3.26 -10.27
CA ALA A 26 11.56 3.14 -9.17
C ALA A 26 10.17 2.74 -9.66
N GLU A 27 9.41 2.03 -8.82
CA GLU A 27 7.99 1.78 -9.09
C GLU A 27 7.24 3.11 -9.14
N ASN A 28 6.24 3.19 -10.01
CA ASN A 28 5.27 4.28 -9.99
C ASN A 28 4.07 3.96 -9.09
N VAL A 29 3.24 4.96 -8.81
CA VAL A 29 2.05 4.82 -7.95
C VAL A 29 1.10 3.77 -8.53
N CYS A 30 0.86 3.80 -9.84
CA CYS A 30 0.06 2.82 -10.58
C CYS A 30 0.51 1.36 -10.37
N GLN A 31 1.82 1.07 -10.47
CA GLN A 31 2.39 -0.25 -10.19
C GLN A 31 2.21 -0.66 -8.73
N HIS A 32 2.36 0.29 -7.80
CA HIS A 32 2.13 0.07 -6.38
C HIS A 32 0.65 -0.25 -6.12
N SER A 33 -0.29 0.57 -6.59
CA SER A 33 -1.73 0.35 -6.40
C SER A 33 -2.21 -0.99 -6.98
N VAL A 34 -1.68 -1.42 -8.14
CA VAL A 34 -1.99 -2.75 -8.69
C VAL A 34 -1.47 -3.87 -7.77
N LEU A 35 -0.23 -3.75 -7.27
CA LEU A 35 0.31 -4.74 -6.32
C LEU A 35 -0.50 -4.78 -5.02
N VAL A 36 -0.88 -3.61 -4.48
CA VAL A 36 -1.73 -3.52 -3.28
C VAL A 36 -3.09 -4.17 -3.52
N ALA A 37 -3.73 -3.91 -4.65
CA ALA A 37 -5.02 -4.50 -5.00
C ALA A 37 -4.97 -6.04 -5.05
N LEU A 38 -3.94 -6.60 -5.71
CA LEU A 38 -3.76 -8.04 -5.81
C LEU A 38 -3.49 -8.67 -4.44
N LEU A 39 -2.58 -8.08 -3.65
CA LEU A 39 -2.30 -8.55 -2.29
C LEU A 39 -3.53 -8.46 -1.39
N ALA A 40 -4.31 -7.39 -1.47
CA ALA A 40 -5.52 -7.21 -0.68
C ALA A 40 -6.56 -8.31 -0.98
N GLY A 41 -6.76 -8.65 -2.25
CA GLY A 41 -7.64 -9.76 -2.65
C GLY A 41 -7.16 -11.13 -2.12
N GLU A 42 -5.87 -11.41 -2.27
CA GLU A 42 -5.27 -12.67 -1.78
C GLU A 42 -5.35 -12.78 -0.25
N LEU A 43 -4.99 -11.70 0.45
CA LEU A 43 -5.08 -11.63 1.91
C LEU A 43 -6.51 -11.79 2.40
N ALA A 44 -7.50 -11.16 1.76
CA ALA A 44 -8.91 -11.29 2.12
C ALA A 44 -9.41 -12.74 1.95
N ALA A 45 -9.04 -13.39 0.84
CA ALA A 45 -9.38 -14.78 0.60
C ALA A 45 -8.75 -15.73 1.63
N GLU A 46 -7.51 -15.46 2.04
CA GLU A 46 -6.79 -16.26 3.04
C GLU A 46 -7.30 -16.02 4.47
N ALA A 47 -7.60 -14.76 4.82
CA ALA A 47 -8.08 -14.35 6.14
C ALA A 47 -9.40 -15.03 6.53
N LYS A 48 -10.20 -15.48 5.55
CA LYS A 48 -11.39 -16.31 5.77
C LYS A 48 -11.12 -17.57 6.58
N ARG A 49 -9.93 -18.18 6.42
CA ARG A 49 -9.52 -19.37 7.18
C ARG A 49 -9.31 -19.09 8.66
N TYR A 50 -9.14 -17.81 9.01
CA TYR A 50 -8.94 -17.32 10.37
C TYR A 50 -10.21 -16.63 10.92
N GLY A 51 -11.36 -16.80 10.26
CA GLY A 51 -12.64 -16.25 10.71
C GLY A 51 -12.90 -14.79 10.31
N MET A 52 -12.00 -14.15 9.57
CA MET A 52 -12.21 -12.80 9.04
C MET A 52 -12.95 -12.86 7.70
N ASN A 53 -14.19 -12.40 7.65
CA ASN A 53 -15.01 -12.45 6.45
C ASN A 53 -15.00 -11.10 5.73
N ILE A 54 -14.00 -10.89 4.88
CA ILE A 54 -13.84 -9.71 4.02
C ILE A 54 -14.09 -10.15 2.58
N ASP A 55 -14.87 -9.38 1.82
CA ASP A 55 -15.05 -9.64 0.38
C ASP A 55 -13.75 -9.33 -0.38
N PRO A 56 -13.13 -10.32 -1.06
CA PRO A 56 -11.94 -10.09 -1.85
C PRO A 56 -12.13 -9.03 -2.94
N ALA A 57 -13.31 -8.94 -3.55
CA ALA A 57 -13.58 -7.95 -4.59
C ALA A 57 -13.59 -6.52 -4.02
N GLU A 58 -14.16 -6.34 -2.82
CA GLU A 58 -14.14 -5.06 -2.11
C GLU A 58 -12.70 -4.70 -1.71
N ALA A 59 -11.91 -5.66 -1.21
CA ALA A 59 -10.50 -5.45 -0.88
C ALA A 59 -9.65 -5.05 -2.09
N VAL A 60 -9.85 -5.69 -3.25
CA VAL A 60 -9.20 -5.33 -4.53
C VAL A 60 -9.60 -3.92 -4.94
N ALA A 61 -10.88 -3.57 -4.87
CA ALA A 61 -11.37 -2.24 -5.25
C ALA A 61 -10.75 -1.14 -4.39
N VAL A 62 -10.73 -1.32 -3.07
CA VAL A 62 -10.09 -0.37 -2.13
C VAL A 62 -8.59 -0.27 -2.42
N GLY A 63 -7.90 -1.40 -2.56
CA GLY A 63 -6.46 -1.42 -2.83
C GLY A 63 -6.08 -0.70 -4.13
N LEU A 64 -6.93 -0.82 -5.17
CA LEU A 64 -6.69 -0.16 -6.45
C LEU A 64 -6.84 1.36 -6.37
N ILE A 65 -7.80 1.85 -5.58
CA ILE A 65 -8.12 3.29 -5.52
C ILE A 65 -7.35 4.05 -4.44
N HIS A 66 -6.67 3.37 -3.52
CA HIS A 66 -6.18 3.98 -2.27
C HIS A 66 -5.28 5.21 -2.44
N ASP A 67 -4.59 5.34 -3.57
CA ASP A 67 -3.67 6.45 -3.88
C ASP A 67 -4.20 7.38 -5.00
N ILE A 68 -5.49 7.36 -5.37
CA ILE A 68 -6.04 8.24 -6.41
C ILE A 68 -5.75 9.73 -6.13
N ALA A 69 -5.78 10.14 -4.86
CA ALA A 69 -5.48 11.52 -4.45
C ALA A 69 -4.07 11.98 -4.89
N GLU A 70 -3.13 11.05 -5.05
CA GLU A 70 -1.76 11.35 -5.49
C GLU A 70 -1.69 11.83 -6.95
N ALA A 71 -2.75 11.62 -7.76
CA ALA A 71 -2.82 12.17 -9.11
C ALA A 71 -2.77 13.71 -9.11
N GLU A 72 -3.25 14.35 -8.04
CA GLU A 72 -3.19 15.80 -7.88
C GLU A 72 -2.15 16.22 -6.83
N LEU A 73 -2.03 15.48 -5.72
CA LEU A 73 -1.11 15.83 -4.62
C LEU A 73 0.35 15.43 -4.89
N GLY A 74 0.60 14.60 -5.91
CA GLY A 74 1.86 13.90 -6.10
C GLY A 74 2.11 12.85 -5.01
N HIS A 75 3.35 12.35 -4.95
CA HIS A 75 3.78 11.37 -3.93
C HIS A 75 4.85 11.98 -3.00
N PRO A 76 4.49 12.88 -2.08
CA PRO A 76 5.47 13.52 -1.20
C PRO A 76 6.06 12.53 -0.20
N GLY A 77 7.32 12.78 0.18
CA GLY A 77 8.01 11.94 1.16
C GLY A 77 7.43 12.07 2.57
N ASN A 78 7.69 11.08 3.41
CA ASN A 78 7.14 11.00 4.77
C ASN A 78 7.44 12.22 5.65
N GLY A 79 8.57 12.90 5.44
CA GLY A 79 8.93 14.11 6.19
C GLY A 79 7.92 15.25 6.03
N LEU A 80 7.34 15.43 4.84
CA LEU A 80 6.27 16.41 4.62
C LEU A 80 4.92 15.87 5.11
N ARG A 81 4.62 14.60 4.81
CA ARG A 81 3.34 13.98 5.23
C ARG A 81 3.15 14.04 6.75
N SER A 82 4.22 13.98 7.54
CA SER A 82 4.16 14.06 9.00
C SER A 82 3.97 15.47 9.57
N THR A 83 4.10 16.53 8.76
CA THR A 83 4.03 17.93 9.24
C THR A 83 2.72 18.64 8.91
N ILE A 84 1.84 17.99 8.16
CA ILE A 84 0.55 18.53 7.71
C ILE A 84 -0.56 17.51 7.98
N PRO A 85 -1.85 17.90 8.01
CA PRO A 85 -2.97 16.96 8.15
C PRO A 85 -3.18 16.16 6.86
N TRP A 86 -2.20 15.33 6.50
CA TRP A 86 -2.12 14.63 5.23
C TRP A 86 -3.36 13.77 4.95
N ASP A 87 -3.83 13.03 5.96
CA ASP A 87 -5.01 12.16 5.81
C ASP A 87 -6.28 12.95 5.46
N GLN A 88 -6.44 14.16 6.01
CA GLN A 88 -7.56 15.04 5.69
C GLN A 88 -7.45 15.56 4.26
N ILE A 89 -6.26 16.02 3.86
CA ILE A 89 -5.99 16.54 2.51
C ILE A 89 -6.22 15.44 1.44
N GLU A 90 -5.78 14.21 1.71
CA GLU A 90 -6.04 13.06 0.84
C GLU A 90 -7.53 12.76 0.73
N LEU A 91 -8.28 12.79 1.84
CA LEU A 91 -9.72 12.55 1.84
C LEU A 91 -10.49 13.58 1.00
N GLU A 92 -10.22 14.87 1.24
CA GLU A 92 -10.85 15.98 0.50
C GLU A 92 -10.50 15.93 -0.98
N THR A 93 -9.25 15.58 -1.32
CA THR A 93 -8.82 15.45 -2.71
C THR A 93 -9.44 14.25 -3.40
N PHE A 94 -9.50 13.10 -2.72
CA PHE A 94 -10.15 11.91 -3.24
C PHE A 94 -11.63 12.17 -3.53
N GLU A 95 -12.36 12.76 -2.57
CA GLU A 95 -13.78 13.05 -2.72
C GLU A 95 -14.06 13.95 -3.94
N ARG A 96 -13.17 14.92 -4.21
CA ARG A 96 -13.29 15.78 -5.39
C ARG A 96 -12.92 15.09 -6.70
N LEU A 97 -11.88 14.24 -6.71
CA LEU A 97 -11.41 13.58 -7.93
C LEU A 97 -12.26 12.37 -8.32
N TYR A 98 -12.75 11.62 -7.33
CA TYR A 98 -13.43 10.34 -7.53
C TYR A 98 -14.58 10.14 -6.53
N PRO A 99 -15.60 11.02 -6.54
CA PRO A 99 -16.65 11.07 -5.51
C PRO A 99 -17.44 9.77 -5.36
N HIS A 100 -17.57 8.99 -6.44
CA HIS A 100 -18.39 7.78 -6.48
C HIS A 100 -17.94 6.70 -5.49
N LEU A 101 -16.64 6.68 -5.13
CA LEU A 101 -16.09 5.75 -4.15
C LEU A 101 -15.54 6.45 -2.90
N ALA A 102 -15.92 7.71 -2.66
CA ALA A 102 -15.43 8.48 -1.52
C ALA A 102 -15.74 7.78 -0.18
N ASP A 103 -16.95 7.24 -0.01
CA ASP A 103 -17.33 6.49 1.19
C ASP A 103 -16.49 5.23 1.40
N LEU A 104 -16.21 4.51 0.31
CA LEU A 104 -15.38 3.31 0.34
C LEU A 104 -13.93 3.67 0.71
N PHE A 105 -13.39 4.72 0.11
CA PHE A 105 -12.07 5.25 0.44
C PHE A 105 -11.99 5.76 1.89
N ALA A 106 -13.00 6.48 2.36
CA ALA A 106 -13.03 7.04 3.71
C ALA A 106 -13.00 5.95 4.78
N LYS A 107 -13.76 4.86 4.58
CA LYS A 107 -13.73 3.67 5.47
C LYS A 107 -12.33 3.06 5.54
N TYR A 108 -11.68 2.92 4.39
CA TYR A 108 -10.29 2.47 4.32
C TYR A 108 -9.32 3.41 5.03
N ARG A 109 -9.39 4.71 4.72
CA ARG A 109 -8.42 5.71 5.18
C ARG A 109 -8.42 5.85 6.70
N ARG A 110 -9.58 5.70 7.34
CA ARG A 110 -9.70 5.66 8.81
C ARG A 110 -9.10 4.38 9.42
N GLY A 111 -8.80 3.35 8.63
CA GLY A 111 -8.29 2.07 9.10
C GLY A 111 -9.28 1.32 10.00
N GLU A 112 -10.56 1.68 9.91
CA GLU A 112 -11.62 1.14 10.75
C GLU A 112 -12.13 -0.20 10.18
N GLY A 113 -12.35 -1.16 11.08
CA GLY A 113 -12.83 -2.49 10.73
C GLY A 113 -11.81 -3.37 10.02
N ASP A 114 -12.27 -4.56 9.63
CA ASP A 114 -11.41 -5.61 9.10
C ASP A 114 -10.88 -5.29 7.70
N LEU A 115 -11.73 -4.72 6.83
CA LEU A 115 -11.35 -4.31 5.47
C LEU A 115 -10.27 -3.21 5.47
N GLY A 116 -10.49 -2.12 6.23
CA GLY A 116 -9.54 -1.01 6.28
C GLY A 116 -8.19 -1.45 6.82
N ARG A 117 -8.18 -2.24 7.90
CA ARG A 117 -6.96 -2.83 8.48
C ARG A 117 -6.26 -3.74 7.48
N LEU A 118 -7.00 -4.57 6.74
CA LEU A 118 -6.42 -5.52 5.79
C LEU A 118 -5.75 -4.82 4.62
N VAL A 119 -6.42 -3.84 4.00
CA VAL A 119 -5.83 -3.12 2.87
C VAL A 119 -4.65 -2.27 3.32
N ASN A 120 -4.70 -1.70 4.53
CA ASN A 120 -3.59 -0.94 5.10
C ASN A 120 -2.36 -1.82 5.42
N PHE A 121 -2.60 -3.09 5.78
CA PHE A 121 -1.56 -4.10 5.87
C PHE A 121 -1.02 -4.45 4.48
N ALA A 122 -1.88 -4.63 3.48
CA ALA A 122 -1.50 -4.94 2.09
C ALA A 122 -0.62 -3.83 1.47
N ASP A 123 -0.93 -2.56 1.70
CA ASP A 123 -0.13 -1.40 1.26
C ASP A 123 1.31 -1.44 1.83
N LYS A 124 1.43 -1.70 3.13
CA LYS A 124 2.74 -1.85 3.79
C LYS A 124 3.48 -3.10 3.31
N LEU A 125 2.77 -4.20 3.11
CA LEU A 125 3.32 -5.45 2.59
C LEU A 125 3.85 -5.27 1.16
N ALA A 126 3.13 -4.57 0.30
CA ALA A 126 3.58 -4.23 -1.06
C ALA A 126 4.91 -3.47 -1.02
N THR A 127 5.02 -2.47 -0.12
CA THR A 127 6.25 -1.72 0.09
C THR A 127 7.39 -2.60 0.59
N LEU A 128 7.13 -3.54 1.52
CA LEU A 128 8.12 -4.52 2.00
C LEU A 128 8.60 -5.45 0.87
N ILE A 129 7.68 -6.05 0.10
CA ILE A 129 8.01 -6.94 -1.01
C ILE A 129 8.88 -6.20 -2.03
N ARG A 130 8.53 -4.95 -2.33
CA ARG A 130 9.33 -4.09 -3.21
C ARG A 130 10.71 -3.80 -2.62
N ALA A 131 10.79 -3.49 -1.33
CA ALA A 131 12.06 -3.27 -0.63
C ALA A 131 13.00 -4.50 -0.75
N CYS A 132 12.48 -5.71 -0.54
CA CYS A 132 13.24 -6.95 -0.69
C CYS A 132 13.69 -7.19 -2.14
N SER A 133 12.83 -6.87 -3.12
CA SER A 133 13.19 -6.94 -4.54
C SER A 133 14.32 -5.97 -4.89
N TYR A 134 14.30 -4.74 -4.36
CA TYR A 134 15.37 -3.77 -4.57
C TYR A 134 16.66 -4.14 -3.83
N ALA A 135 16.58 -4.71 -2.62
CA ALA A 135 17.74 -5.20 -1.89
C ALA A 135 18.49 -6.28 -2.68
N ARG A 136 17.76 -7.24 -3.28
CA ARG A 136 18.34 -8.26 -4.17
C ARG A 136 19.03 -7.69 -5.41
N ARG A 137 18.65 -6.47 -5.82
CA ARG A 137 19.26 -5.75 -6.95
C ARG A 137 20.42 -4.84 -6.52
N GLY A 138 20.82 -4.88 -5.24
CA GLY A 138 21.94 -4.13 -4.70
C GLY A 138 21.60 -2.72 -4.21
N TYR A 139 20.32 -2.34 -4.14
CA TYR A 139 19.94 -1.05 -3.59
C TYR A 139 19.91 -1.08 -2.06
N PRO A 140 20.26 0.03 -1.38
CA PRO A 140 20.33 0.08 0.09
C PRO A 140 18.93 0.21 0.70
N THR A 141 18.22 -0.92 0.80
CA THR A 141 16.85 -0.99 1.33
C THR A 141 16.68 -1.93 2.54
N ASP A 142 17.77 -2.52 3.06
CA ASP A 142 17.71 -3.48 4.17
C ASP A 142 17.15 -2.90 5.47
N ASP A 143 17.38 -1.61 5.73
CA ASP A 143 16.80 -0.89 6.85
C ASP A 143 15.27 -0.76 6.73
N LEU A 144 14.76 -0.48 5.51
CA LEU A 144 13.32 -0.47 5.23
C LEU A 144 12.73 -1.85 5.40
N VAL A 145 13.40 -2.89 4.88
CA VAL A 145 12.96 -4.28 5.06
C VAL A 145 12.77 -4.59 6.54
N ARG A 146 13.78 -4.32 7.39
CA ARG A 146 13.67 -4.53 8.85
C ARG A 146 12.55 -3.72 9.48
N ALA A 147 12.43 -2.43 9.12
CA ALA A 147 11.42 -1.54 9.68
C ALA A 147 9.99 -1.98 9.32
N PHE A 148 9.76 -2.43 8.09
CA PHE A 148 8.45 -2.91 7.65
C PHE A 148 8.12 -4.29 8.20
N VAL A 149 9.10 -5.20 8.34
CA VAL A 149 8.89 -6.48 9.03
C VAL A 149 8.44 -6.24 10.47
N ASP A 150 9.18 -5.43 11.24
CA ASP A 150 8.81 -5.09 12.62
C ASP A 150 7.42 -4.44 12.70
N ARG A 151 7.11 -3.49 11.80
CA ARG A 151 5.80 -2.85 11.75
C ARG A 151 4.66 -3.84 11.46
N LEU A 152 4.83 -4.71 10.47
CA LEU A 152 3.81 -5.67 10.04
C LEU A 152 3.60 -6.77 11.09
N SER A 153 4.64 -7.19 11.80
CA SER A 153 4.57 -8.17 12.89
C SER A 153 3.76 -7.70 14.10
N ARG A 154 3.56 -6.38 14.25
CA ARG A 154 2.78 -5.79 15.36
C ARG A 154 1.27 -5.73 15.07
N TYR A 155 0.82 -6.15 13.88
CA TYR A 155 -0.60 -6.28 13.62
C TYR A 155 -1.18 -7.43 14.48
N PRO A 156 -2.47 -7.35 14.87
CA PRO A 156 -3.11 -8.44 15.62
C PRO A 156 -3.13 -9.74 14.81
N GLU A 157 -3.42 -10.87 15.44
CA GLU A 157 -3.73 -12.09 14.69
C GLU A 157 -4.91 -11.86 13.72
N PRO A 158 -4.90 -12.45 12.51
CA PRO A 158 -3.98 -13.46 11.98
C PRO A 158 -2.79 -12.88 11.16
N TYR A 159 -2.61 -11.56 11.15
CA TYR A 159 -1.68 -10.88 10.24
C TYR A 159 -0.22 -11.35 10.34
N PRO A 160 0.35 -11.63 11.53
CA PRO A 160 1.70 -12.18 11.62
C PRO A 160 1.84 -13.55 10.92
N GLN A 161 0.79 -14.36 10.87
CA GLN A 161 0.82 -15.64 10.15
C GLN A 161 0.76 -15.45 8.64
N LEU A 162 -0.09 -14.51 8.17
CA LEU A 162 -0.13 -14.10 6.77
C LEU A 162 1.24 -13.58 6.32
N LEU A 163 1.88 -12.72 7.13
CA LEU A 163 3.20 -12.15 6.86
C LEU A 163 4.28 -13.21 6.59
N LYS A 164 4.32 -14.27 7.40
CA LYS A 164 5.34 -15.35 7.28
C LYS A 164 5.39 -15.94 5.88
N ARG A 165 4.22 -16.15 5.26
CA ARG A 165 4.12 -16.70 3.90
C ARG A 165 4.82 -15.79 2.89
N TYR A 166 4.50 -14.49 2.90
CA TYR A 166 5.08 -13.54 1.95
C TYR A 166 6.56 -13.28 2.21
N LEU A 167 7.02 -13.34 3.46
CA LEU A 167 8.45 -13.26 3.75
C LEU A 167 9.21 -14.45 3.18
N ALA A 168 8.69 -15.68 3.32
CA ALA A 168 9.32 -16.86 2.75
C ALA A 168 9.43 -16.78 1.22
N GLU A 169 8.42 -16.21 0.56
CA GLU A 169 8.37 -16.10 -0.90
C GLU A 169 9.21 -14.92 -1.44
N TYR A 170 9.06 -13.73 -0.85
CA TYR A 170 9.61 -12.49 -1.41
C TYR A 170 10.82 -11.95 -0.67
N CYS A 171 11.12 -12.42 0.54
CA CYS A 171 12.19 -11.93 1.39
C CYS A 171 12.94 -13.09 2.10
N PRO A 172 13.42 -14.13 1.39
CA PRO A 172 13.90 -15.37 2.02
C PRO A 172 15.13 -15.20 2.93
N SER A 173 15.86 -14.08 2.80
CA SER A 173 16.97 -13.71 3.69
C SER A 173 16.53 -13.11 5.03
N VAL A 174 15.23 -12.87 5.23
CA VAL A 174 14.68 -12.26 6.43
C VAL A 174 13.94 -13.33 7.24
N GLN A 175 14.37 -13.54 8.48
CA GLN A 175 13.70 -14.44 9.43
C GLN A 175 12.85 -13.62 10.42
N LEU A 176 11.66 -14.14 10.75
CA LEU A 176 10.77 -13.61 11.80
C LEU A 176 11.10 -14.19 13.17
#